data_AF-A0A5K3ESP9-F1
#
_entry.id   AF-A0A5K3ESP9-F1
#
_cell.length_a   1.000
_cell.length_b   1.000
_cell.length_c   1.000
_cell.angle_alpha   90.00
_cell.angle_beta   90.00
_cell.angle_gamma   90.00
#
_symmetry.space_group_name_H-M   'P 1'
#
loop_
_entity.id
_entity.type
_entity.pdbx_description
1 polymer ?
#
loop_
_entity_poly.entity_id
_entity_poly.type
_entity_poly.pdbx_seq_one_letter_code
_entity_poly.pdbx_strand_id
1 'polypeptide(L)'
;MDDKSTSSPVSFPDLGDELMLLKSAFPTELTINSSDQGLLLTVQITPGVSNVPVNVLFALKIFCPLKYPSVSPVVTISDPVGLSDSALSDLQSDIAAIIESHETELVIFPLIECCRDFISGNIPSVDCSICFDAFQTESDVYRSRCNHFFHKACISAYHDSFRNAHNHEMALLLAKNPHCPKEMRPKFEFLCPLCKTILHPAVDLPEDFNSFHS
;
A
#
# COMPACT_ATOMS: atom_id res chain seq x y z
N MET A 1 21.00 -20.77 -59.47
CA MET A 1 21.48 -20.54 -58.09
C MET A 1 21.07 -19.13 -57.76
N ASP A 2 19.85 -18.96 -57.29
CA ASP A 2 19.32 -17.68 -56.83
C ASP A 2 18.45 -18.00 -55.61
N ASP A 3 19.10 -18.00 -54.45
CA ASP A 3 18.44 -18.19 -53.17
C ASP A 3 18.00 -16.80 -52.68
N LYS A 4 16.73 -16.48 -52.89
CA LYS A 4 16.11 -15.23 -52.46
C LYS A 4 15.61 -15.44 -51.03
N SER A 5 16.52 -15.31 -50.08
CA SER A 5 16.23 -15.31 -48.65
C SER A 5 15.32 -14.11 -48.35
N THR A 6 14.02 -14.38 -48.32
CA THR A 6 13.01 -13.38 -47.99
C THR A 6 12.98 -13.29 -46.47
N SER A 7 13.69 -12.32 -45.90
CA SER A 7 13.62 -12.02 -44.48
C SER A 7 12.19 -11.53 -44.17
N SER A 8 11.41 -12.37 -43.49
CA SER A 8 10.14 -11.98 -42.90
C SER A 8 10.36 -10.78 -41.97
N PRO A 9 9.57 -9.71 -42.04
CA PRO A 9 9.63 -8.65 -41.05
C PRO A 9 9.21 -9.26 -39.72
N VAL A 10 10.11 -9.26 -38.74
CA VAL A 10 9.77 -9.60 -37.36
C VAL A 10 8.70 -8.59 -36.95
N SER A 11 7.45 -9.04 -36.85
CA SER A 11 6.37 -8.23 -36.29
C SER A 11 6.67 -8.08 -34.81
N PHE A 12 7.30 -6.96 -34.44
CA PHE A 12 7.41 -6.59 -33.04
C PHE A 12 6.00 -6.55 -32.45
N PRO A 13 5.79 -7.03 -31.22
CA PRO A 13 4.49 -6.92 -30.57
C PRO A 13 4.09 -5.44 -30.49
N ASP A 14 2.88 -5.11 -30.93
CA ASP A 14 2.39 -3.74 -30.99
C ASP A 14 2.08 -3.23 -29.59
N LEU A 15 2.81 -2.20 -29.16
CA LEU A 15 2.52 -1.48 -27.91
C LEU A 15 1.06 -1.02 -27.85
N GLY A 16 0.45 -0.71 -29.00
CA GLY A 16 -0.97 -0.36 -29.09
C GLY A 16 -1.91 -1.45 -28.55
N ASP A 17 -1.64 -2.70 -28.90
CA ASP A 17 -2.42 -3.85 -28.45
C ASP A 17 -2.22 -4.11 -26.95
N GLU A 18 -0.98 -4.04 -26.45
CA GLU A 18 -0.68 -4.18 -25.03
C GLU A 18 -1.40 -3.09 -24.21
N LEU A 19 -1.40 -1.84 -24.67
CA LEU A 19 -2.11 -0.74 -24.01
C LEU A 19 -3.63 -0.93 -23.99
N MET A 20 -4.22 -1.51 -25.04
CA MET A 20 -5.64 -1.84 -25.04
C MET A 20 -5.96 -2.92 -24.01
N LEU A 21 -5.13 -3.97 -23.91
CA LEU A 21 -5.27 -5.01 -22.90
C LEU A 21 -5.13 -4.44 -21.48
N LEU A 22 -4.11 -3.61 -21.24
CA LEU A 22 -3.86 -2.97 -19.94
C LEU A 22 -5.05 -2.10 -19.49
N LYS A 23 -5.62 -1.30 -20.39
CA LYS A 23 -6.82 -0.50 -20.10
C LYS A 23 -8.03 -1.36 -19.75
N SER A 24 -8.16 -2.51 -20.39
CA SER A 24 -9.25 -3.46 -20.10
C SER A 24 -9.02 -4.20 -18.78
N ALA A 25 -7.78 -4.53 -18.44
CA ALA A 25 -7.43 -5.27 -17.23
C ALA A 25 -7.46 -4.39 -15.98
N PHE A 26 -7.13 -3.10 -16.11
CA PHE A 26 -6.96 -2.16 -15.00
C PHE A 26 -7.73 -0.85 -15.24
N PRO A 27 -9.07 -0.89 -15.35
CA PRO A 27 -9.85 0.27 -15.78
C PRO A 27 -9.81 1.45 -14.79
N THR A 28 -9.58 1.17 -13.50
CA THR A 28 -9.57 2.17 -12.42
C THR A 28 -8.17 2.46 -11.89
N GLU A 29 -7.28 1.48 -11.95
CA GLU A 29 -5.95 1.53 -11.35
C GLU A 29 -4.89 2.10 -12.29
N LEU A 30 -5.13 2.08 -13.61
CA LEU A 30 -4.20 2.53 -14.63
C LEU A 30 -4.50 3.94 -15.12
N THR A 31 -3.49 4.80 -15.04
CA THR A 31 -3.46 6.10 -15.72
C THR A 31 -2.35 6.10 -16.76
N ILE A 32 -2.64 6.62 -17.96
CA ILE A 32 -1.66 6.72 -19.05
C ILE A 32 -1.54 8.17 -19.47
N ASN A 33 -0.32 8.69 -19.46
CA ASN A 33 0.01 10.04 -19.91
C ASN A 33 1.02 9.95 -21.07
N SER A 34 0.71 10.56 -22.21
CA SER A 34 1.64 10.69 -23.34
C SER A 34 2.40 12.01 -23.28
N SER A 35 3.66 11.97 -23.71
CA SER A 35 4.53 13.14 -23.84
C SER A 35 5.36 13.04 -25.12
N ASP A 36 6.05 14.12 -25.48
CA ASP A 36 6.97 14.13 -26.63
C ASP A 36 8.15 13.15 -26.47
N GLN A 37 8.42 12.68 -25.25
CA GLN A 37 9.55 11.81 -24.93
C GLN A 37 9.17 10.32 -24.83
N GLY A 38 7.87 10.02 -24.77
CA GLY A 38 7.38 8.67 -24.54
C GLY A 38 6.07 8.64 -23.75
N LEU A 39 5.75 7.45 -23.24
CA LEU A 39 4.52 7.14 -22.53
C LEU A 39 4.82 6.89 -21.04
N LEU A 40 4.09 7.54 -20.15
CA LEU A 40 4.13 7.26 -18.71
C LEU A 40 2.86 6.53 -18.30
N LEU A 41 3.00 5.28 -17.89
CA LEU A 41 1.96 4.51 -17.23
C LEU A 41 2.13 4.64 -15.72
N THR A 42 1.02 4.81 -15.01
CA THR A 42 0.98 4.75 -13.54
C THR A 42 -0.09 3.74 -13.17
N VAL A 43 0.30 2.66 -12.51
CA VAL A 43 -0.59 1.58 -12.07
C VAL A 43 -0.62 1.55 -10.56
N GLN A 44 -1.80 1.65 -9.96
CA GLN A 44 -1.96 1.40 -8.53
C GLN A 44 -1.91 -0.11 -8.26
N ILE A 45 -0.89 -0.56 -7.52
CA ILE A 45 -0.70 -1.96 -7.16
C ILE A 45 -1.34 -2.20 -5.80
N THR A 46 -2.28 -3.14 -5.76
CA THR A 46 -2.95 -3.60 -4.54
C THR A 46 -2.93 -5.13 -4.51
N PRO A 47 -2.98 -5.76 -3.32
CA PRO A 47 -3.11 -7.21 -3.18
C PRO A 47 -4.40 -7.69 -3.83
N GLY A 48 -4.38 -8.91 -4.38
CA GLY A 48 -5.54 -9.51 -5.04
C GLY A 48 -6.64 -9.86 -4.01
N VAL A 49 -7.88 -9.48 -4.34
CA VAL A 49 -9.16 -9.73 -3.63
C VAL A 49 -9.63 -8.60 -2.67
N SER A 50 -10.78 -8.04 -3.00
CA SER A 50 -11.34 -6.76 -2.53
C SER A 50 -12.23 -6.83 -1.27
N ASN A 51 -11.99 -7.76 -0.35
CA ASN A 51 -12.86 -7.94 0.84
C ASN A 51 -12.16 -7.72 2.18
N VAL A 52 -10.89 -7.31 2.16
CA VAL A 52 -10.08 -6.99 3.35
C VAL A 52 -9.57 -5.55 3.22
N PRO A 53 -9.34 -4.83 4.34
CA PRO A 53 -8.66 -3.55 4.27
C PRO A 53 -7.30 -3.73 3.60
N VAL A 54 -7.02 -2.92 2.57
CA VAL A 54 -5.72 -2.94 1.89
C VAL A 54 -4.67 -2.39 2.88
N ASN A 55 -3.70 -3.22 3.26
CA ASN A 55 -2.63 -2.84 4.17
C ASN A 55 -1.39 -2.41 3.39
N VAL A 56 -1.10 -3.07 2.28
CA VAL A 56 0.06 -2.82 1.44
C VAL A 56 -0.38 -2.29 0.09
N LEU A 57 0.20 -1.18 -0.37
CA LEU A 57 -0.01 -0.68 -1.74
C LEU A 57 1.11 0.26 -2.16
N PHE A 58 1.23 0.49 -3.46
CA PHE A 58 2.09 1.52 -4.03
C PHE A 58 1.66 1.86 -5.46
N ALA A 59 2.20 2.95 -6.01
CA ALA A 59 2.06 3.27 -7.43
C ALA A 59 3.31 2.83 -8.20
N LEU A 60 3.11 1.96 -9.19
CA LEU A 60 4.14 1.55 -10.16
C LEU A 60 4.11 2.52 -11.34
N LYS A 61 5.20 3.29 -11.52
CA LYS A 61 5.35 4.22 -12.62
C LYS A 61 6.32 3.64 -13.65
N ILE A 62 5.82 3.43 -14.85
CA ILE A 62 6.54 2.83 -15.97
C ILE A 62 6.62 3.87 -17.08
N PHE A 63 7.82 4.40 -17.32
CA PHE A 63 8.07 5.28 -18.45
C PHE A 63 8.63 4.46 -19.62
N CYS A 64 7.86 4.36 -20.70
CA CYS A 64 8.25 3.75 -21.96
C CYS A 64 8.76 4.84 -22.92
N PRO A 65 10.06 4.89 -23.24
CA PRO A 65 10.60 5.81 -24.24
C PRO A 65 9.97 5.54 -25.63
N LEU A 66 10.08 6.51 -26.55
CA LEU A 66 9.59 6.34 -27.94
C LEU A 66 10.14 5.11 -28.67
N LYS A 67 11.28 4.58 -28.23
CA LYS A 67 11.94 3.40 -28.80
C LYS A 67 11.64 2.10 -28.05
N TYR A 68 10.78 2.12 -27.05
CA TYR A 68 10.32 0.90 -26.38
C TYR A 68 9.57 -0.01 -27.39
N PRO A 69 9.79 -1.33 -27.38
CA PRO A 69 10.60 -2.11 -26.42
C PRO A 69 12.11 -2.19 -26.71
N SER A 70 12.60 -1.68 -27.84
CA SER A 70 14.03 -1.70 -28.18
C SER A 70 14.91 -0.92 -27.19
N VAL A 71 14.33 0.02 -26.43
CA VAL A 71 14.95 0.64 -25.26
C VAL A 71 14.08 0.31 -24.05
N SER A 72 14.70 -0.27 -23.02
CA SER A 72 14.04 -0.67 -21.79
C SER A 72 13.27 0.49 -21.13
N PRO A 73 12.15 0.20 -20.46
CA PRO A 73 11.41 1.21 -19.73
C PRO A 73 12.16 1.63 -18.47
N VAL A 74 11.88 2.85 -17.99
CA VAL A 74 12.34 3.31 -16.67
C VAL A 74 11.21 3.10 -15.68
N VAL A 75 11.47 2.32 -14.63
CA VAL A 75 10.47 1.95 -13.63
C VAL A 75 10.79 2.60 -12.29
N THR A 76 9.78 3.16 -11.64
CA THR A 76 9.89 3.71 -10.29
C THR A 76 8.68 3.33 -9.44
N ILE A 77 8.90 3.17 -8.14
CA ILE A 77 7.86 2.92 -7.14
C ILE A 77 7.62 4.23 -6.40
N SER A 78 6.36 4.65 -6.25
CA SER A 78 6.02 5.83 -5.45
C SER A 78 4.89 5.56 -4.47
N ASP A 79 4.83 6.41 -3.44
CA ASP A 79 3.80 6.41 -2.42
C ASP A 79 3.60 5.02 -1.75
N PRO A 80 4.68 4.32 -1.37
CA PRO A 80 4.55 3.00 -0.78
C PRO A 80 3.90 3.09 0.61
N VAL A 81 2.99 2.16 0.86
CA VAL A 81 2.34 1.99 2.16
C VAL A 81 2.53 0.55 2.62
N GLY A 82 2.99 0.37 3.84
CA GLY A 82 3.19 -0.94 4.45
C GLY A 82 4.45 -1.67 4.00
N LEU A 83 5.31 -1.06 3.17
CA LEU A 83 6.59 -1.62 2.76
C LEU A 83 7.75 -0.96 3.49
N SER A 84 8.65 -1.76 4.05
CA SER A 84 9.94 -1.33 4.59
C SER A 84 10.95 -1.03 3.49
N ASP A 85 12.01 -0.29 3.81
CA ASP A 85 13.08 0.05 2.87
C ASP A 85 13.79 -1.18 2.30
N SER A 86 13.95 -2.24 3.10
CA SER A 86 14.51 -3.51 2.63
C SER A 86 13.59 -4.18 1.62
N ALA A 87 12.29 -4.26 1.90
CA ALA A 87 11.32 -4.84 0.96
C ALA A 87 11.23 -4.03 -0.34
N LEU A 88 11.34 -2.70 -0.26
CA LEU A 88 11.41 -1.86 -1.46
C LEU A 88 12.66 -2.13 -2.28
N SER A 89 13.81 -2.37 -1.63
CA SER A 89 15.07 -2.71 -2.30
C SER A 89 15.00 -4.09 -2.97
N ASP A 90 14.38 -5.06 -2.32
CA ASP A 90 14.15 -6.40 -2.88
C ASP A 90 13.25 -6.31 -4.13
N LEU A 91 12.12 -5.62 -4.03
CA LEU A 91 11.20 -5.42 -5.15
C LEU A 91 11.86 -4.66 -6.32
N GLN A 92 12.69 -3.65 -6.04
CA GLN A 92 13.46 -2.95 -7.08
C GLN A 92 14.43 -3.88 -7.80
N SER A 93 15.03 -4.82 -7.07
CA SER A 93 15.94 -5.83 -7.63
C SER A 93 15.19 -6.82 -8.51
N ASP A 94 14.01 -7.28 -8.09
CA ASP A 94 13.14 -8.16 -8.89
C ASP A 94 12.68 -7.48 -10.19
N ILE A 95 12.28 -6.20 -10.11
CA ILE A 95 11.93 -5.37 -11.27
C ILE A 95 13.12 -5.23 -12.23
N ALA A 96 14.32 -4.96 -11.71
CA ALA A 96 15.52 -4.84 -12.54
C ALA A 96 15.83 -6.17 -13.26
N ALA A 97 15.72 -7.30 -12.57
CA ALA A 97 15.93 -8.63 -13.15
C ALA A 97 14.93 -8.93 -14.30
N ILE A 98 13.67 -8.50 -14.18
CA ILE A 98 12.68 -8.64 -15.26
C ILE A 98 13.09 -7.82 -16.49
N ILE A 99 13.53 -6.57 -16.28
CA ILE A 99 13.94 -5.69 -17.37
C ILE A 99 15.19 -6.23 -18.07
N GLU A 100 16.16 -6.75 -17.32
CA GLU A 100 17.41 -7.30 -17.86
C GLU A 100 17.22 -8.63 -18.60
N SER A 101 16.26 -9.46 -18.17
CA SER A 101 16.00 -10.78 -18.78
C SER A 101 15.18 -10.73 -20.08
N HIS A 102 14.56 -9.59 -20.39
CA HIS A 102 13.62 -9.43 -21.51
C HIS A 102 14.05 -8.27 -22.42
N GLU A 103 15.32 -8.25 -22.82
CA GLU A 103 15.82 -7.24 -23.76
C GLU A 103 14.99 -7.27 -25.06
N THR A 104 14.46 -6.11 -25.46
CA THR A 104 13.67 -5.90 -26.69
C THR A 104 12.24 -6.50 -26.71
N GLU A 105 11.73 -6.96 -25.57
CA GLU A 105 10.36 -7.47 -25.43
C GLU A 105 9.44 -6.52 -24.64
N LEU A 106 8.12 -6.73 -24.72
CA LEU A 106 7.15 -6.00 -23.91
C LEU A 106 7.11 -6.59 -22.49
N VAL A 107 7.42 -5.77 -21.49
CA VAL A 107 7.57 -6.18 -20.08
C VAL A 107 6.53 -5.57 -19.14
N ILE A 108 5.55 -4.79 -19.64
CA ILE A 108 4.62 -4.06 -18.75
C ILE A 108 3.78 -5.03 -17.92
N PHE A 109 3.21 -6.07 -18.53
CA PHE A 109 2.47 -7.11 -17.80
C PHE A 109 3.36 -7.86 -16.79
N PRO A 110 4.53 -8.42 -17.19
CA PRO A 110 5.45 -9.06 -16.25
C PRO A 110 5.81 -8.20 -15.04
N LEU A 111 6.04 -6.89 -15.25
CA LEU A 111 6.31 -5.94 -14.17
C LEU A 111 5.13 -5.79 -13.20
N ILE A 112 3.90 -5.67 -13.73
CA ILE A 112 2.69 -5.56 -12.92
C ILE A 112 2.43 -6.85 -12.15
N GLU A 113 2.61 -8.01 -12.77
CA GLU A 113 2.43 -9.32 -12.14
C GLU A 113 3.44 -9.53 -11.02
N CYS A 114 4.73 -9.29 -11.26
CA CYS A 114 5.77 -9.34 -10.24
C CYS A 114 5.43 -8.46 -9.03
N CYS A 115 5.01 -7.21 -9.28
CA CYS A 115 4.62 -6.29 -8.22
C CYS A 115 3.41 -6.77 -7.42
N ARG A 116 2.40 -7.36 -8.09
CA ARG A 116 1.20 -7.90 -7.44
C ARG A 116 1.50 -9.14 -6.62
N ASP A 117 2.34 -10.02 -7.14
CA ASP A 117 2.77 -11.23 -6.44
C ASP A 117 3.57 -10.88 -5.19
N PHE A 118 4.47 -9.89 -5.29
CA PHE A 118 5.28 -9.39 -4.18
C PHE A 118 4.42 -8.95 -2.97
N ILE A 119 3.29 -8.28 -3.21
CA ILE A 119 2.41 -7.80 -2.14
C ILE A 119 1.17 -8.67 -1.91
N SER A 120 1.07 -9.82 -2.59
CA SER A 120 -0.13 -10.66 -2.60
C SER A 120 -0.60 -11.08 -1.20
N GLY A 121 0.31 -11.21 -0.24
CA GLY A 121 0.00 -11.56 1.14
C GLY A 121 -0.74 -10.48 1.94
N ASN A 122 -0.79 -9.23 1.47
CA ASN A 122 -1.36 -8.07 2.20
C ASN A 122 -0.84 -7.91 3.64
N ILE A 123 0.35 -8.45 3.94
CA ILE A 123 1.03 -8.31 5.22
C ILE A 123 2.10 -7.23 5.06
N PRO A 124 2.05 -6.15 5.85
CA PRO A 124 3.06 -5.11 5.79
C PRO A 124 4.42 -5.65 6.26
N SER A 125 5.49 -5.25 5.57
CA SER A 125 6.87 -5.60 5.92
C SER A 125 7.52 -4.61 6.88
N VAL A 126 6.82 -3.53 7.24
CA VAL A 126 7.18 -2.66 8.37
C VAL A 126 6.80 -3.32 9.69
N ASP A 127 7.47 -2.93 10.78
CA ASP A 127 7.17 -3.46 12.11
C ASP A 127 6.00 -2.72 12.79
N CYS A 128 5.40 -3.39 13.78
CA CYS A 128 4.45 -2.76 14.68
C CYS A 128 5.09 -1.58 15.40
N SER A 129 4.49 -0.38 15.29
CA SER A 129 5.07 0.84 15.88
C SER A 129 4.98 0.91 17.42
N ILE A 130 4.45 -0.12 18.09
CA ILE A 130 4.39 -0.22 19.56
C ILE A 130 5.43 -1.22 20.08
N CYS A 131 5.43 -2.46 19.57
CA CYS A 131 6.33 -3.51 20.08
C CYS A 131 7.58 -3.72 19.23
N PHE A 132 7.63 -3.13 18.02
CA PHE A 132 8.72 -3.28 17.05
C PHE A 132 8.93 -4.71 16.53
N ASP A 133 7.91 -5.57 16.64
CA ASP A 133 7.92 -6.89 16.03
C ASP A 133 7.19 -6.89 14.67
N ALA A 134 7.64 -7.76 13.77
CA ALA A 134 7.04 -7.98 12.46
C ALA A 134 5.63 -8.61 12.57
N PHE A 135 4.79 -8.33 11.58
CA PHE A 135 3.48 -8.95 11.43
C PHE A 135 3.62 -10.37 10.87
N GLN A 136 2.90 -11.32 11.45
CA GLN A 136 2.97 -12.73 11.03
C GLN A 136 1.78 -13.11 10.14
N THR A 137 0.64 -12.47 10.35
CA THR A 137 -0.61 -12.80 9.69
C THR A 137 -1.40 -11.54 9.38
N GLU A 138 -2.09 -11.46 8.24
CA GLU A 138 -2.90 -10.29 7.90
C GLU A 138 -3.96 -9.97 8.99
N SER A 139 -4.46 -11.00 9.66
CA SER A 139 -5.48 -10.87 10.70
C SER A 139 -4.99 -10.17 11.97
N ASP A 140 -3.68 -10.11 12.22
CA ASP A 140 -3.09 -9.39 13.36
C ASP A 140 -2.87 -7.90 13.06
N VAL A 141 -2.92 -7.50 11.79
CA VAL A 141 -2.59 -6.14 11.33
C VAL A 141 -3.73 -5.17 11.63
N TYR A 142 -3.38 -4.04 12.23
CA TYR A 142 -4.21 -2.85 12.28
C TYR A 142 -3.48 -1.70 11.57
N ARG A 143 -4.00 -1.29 10.41
CA ARG A 143 -3.58 -0.07 9.70
C ARG A 143 -4.50 1.08 10.10
N SER A 144 -3.91 2.07 10.78
CA SER A 144 -4.61 3.32 11.08
C SER A 144 -4.83 4.18 9.83
N ARG A 145 -5.77 5.12 9.90
CA ARG A 145 -6.04 6.10 8.81
C ARG A 145 -4.85 7.00 8.47
N CYS A 146 -3.93 7.17 9.42
CA CYS A 146 -2.66 7.87 9.21
C CYS A 146 -1.54 6.97 8.67
N ASN A 147 -1.86 5.76 8.18
CA ASN A 147 -0.93 4.78 7.60
C ASN A 147 0.18 4.30 8.54
N HIS A 148 -0.08 4.31 9.85
CA HIS A 148 0.76 3.61 10.83
C HIS A 148 0.17 2.25 11.16
N PHE A 149 1.07 1.28 11.37
CA PHE A 149 0.76 -0.13 11.53
C PHE A 149 1.02 -0.58 12.96
N PHE A 150 0.08 -1.36 13.49
CA PHE A 150 0.12 -1.89 14.85
C PHE A 150 -0.45 -3.29 14.85
N HIS A 151 0.01 -4.17 15.74
CA HIS A 151 -0.79 -5.36 16.02
C HIS A 151 -2.11 -4.93 16.67
N LYS A 152 -3.21 -5.58 16.30
CA LYS A 152 -4.52 -5.37 16.93
C LYS A 152 -4.45 -5.46 18.46
N ALA A 153 -3.71 -6.43 18.99
CA ALA A 153 -3.50 -6.56 20.44
C ALA A 153 -2.76 -5.36 21.04
N CYS A 154 -1.70 -4.89 20.37
CA CYS A 154 -0.90 -3.75 20.83
C CYS A 154 -1.71 -2.45 20.86
N ILE A 155 -2.46 -2.15 19.80
CA ILE A 155 -3.27 -0.93 19.75
C ILE A 155 -4.44 -0.96 20.74
N SER A 156 -5.06 -2.13 20.97
CA SER A 156 -6.09 -2.31 21.99
C SER A 156 -5.55 -2.06 23.40
N ALA A 157 -4.41 -2.67 23.75
CA ALA A 157 -3.78 -2.44 25.05
C ALA A 157 -3.39 -0.96 25.27
N TYR A 158 -2.91 -0.29 24.22
CA TYR A 158 -2.61 1.13 24.26
C TYR A 158 -3.88 1.98 24.46
N HIS A 159 -4.96 1.67 23.76
CA HIS A 159 -6.26 2.32 23.95
C HIS A 159 -6.77 2.18 25.39
N ASP A 160 -6.69 0.98 25.97
CA ASP A 160 -7.17 0.73 27.34
C ASP A 160 -6.36 1.49 28.38
N SER A 161 -5.03 1.52 28.21
CA SER A 161 -4.15 2.35 29.05
C SER A 161 -4.53 3.84 28.96
N PHE A 162 -4.77 4.34 27.75
CA PHE A 162 -5.15 5.73 27.52
C PHE A 162 -6.53 6.05 28.14
N ARG A 163 -7.50 5.14 28.02
CA ARG A 163 -8.82 5.24 28.63
C ARG A 163 -8.76 5.24 30.16
N ASN A 164 -7.95 4.35 30.74
CA ASN A 164 -7.77 4.27 32.18
C ASN A 164 -7.15 5.54 32.76
N ALA A 165 -6.14 6.10 32.08
CA ALA A 165 -5.53 7.37 32.46
C ALA A 165 -6.56 8.51 32.42
N HIS A 166 -7.36 8.61 31.35
CA HIS A 166 -8.41 9.60 31.22
C HIS A 166 -9.47 9.48 32.33
N ASN A 167 -9.96 8.26 32.60
CA ASN A 167 -10.93 8.01 33.64
C ASN A 167 -10.39 8.38 35.03
N HIS A 168 -9.11 8.10 35.30
CA HIS A 168 -8.46 8.49 36.54
C HIS A 168 -8.39 10.02 36.69
N GLU A 169 -7.98 10.73 35.64
CA GLU A 169 -7.97 12.19 35.62
C GLU A 169 -9.39 12.77 35.86
N MET A 170 -10.40 12.17 35.23
CA MET A 170 -11.80 12.58 35.40
C MET A 170 -12.28 12.37 36.83
N ALA A 171 -11.95 11.24 37.44
CA ALA A 171 -12.29 10.95 38.82
C ALA A 171 -11.62 11.94 39.79
N LEU A 172 -10.34 12.27 39.57
CA LEU A 172 -9.63 13.27 40.38
C LEU A 172 -10.23 14.67 40.22
N LEU A 173 -10.60 15.07 39.00
CA LEU A 173 -11.23 16.36 38.72
C LEU A 173 -12.60 16.46 39.41
N LEU A 174 -13.44 15.43 39.32
CA LEU A 174 -14.76 15.42 39.95
C LEU A 174 -14.69 15.29 41.48
N ALA A 175 -13.68 14.61 42.02
CA ALA A 175 -13.43 14.57 43.46
C ALA A 175 -13.05 15.96 44.01
N LYS A 176 -12.27 16.76 43.25
CA LYS A 176 -11.90 18.13 43.63
C LYS A 176 -13.01 19.15 43.37
N ASN A 177 -13.79 18.97 42.31
CA ASN A 177 -14.92 19.84 41.95
C ASN A 177 -16.10 19.03 41.39
N PRO A 178 -17.03 18.56 42.25
CA PRO A 178 -18.17 17.74 41.84
C PRO A 178 -19.12 18.46 40.86
N HIS A 179 -19.14 19.79 40.86
CA HIS A 179 -20.01 20.61 40.02
C HIS A 179 -19.34 21.08 38.73
N CYS A 180 -18.16 20.54 38.38
CA CYS A 180 -17.47 20.90 37.15
C CYS A 180 -18.39 20.73 35.91
N PRO A 181 -18.69 21.81 35.16
CA PRO A 181 -19.53 21.76 33.96
C PRO A 181 -18.98 20.77 32.94
N LYS A 182 -19.87 20.09 32.20
CA LYS A 182 -19.46 19.04 31.24
C LYS A 182 -18.53 19.56 30.15
N GLU A 183 -18.81 20.76 29.65
CA GLU A 183 -18.01 21.48 28.66
C GLU A 183 -16.60 21.83 29.11
N MET A 184 -16.35 21.90 30.43
CA MET A 184 -15.01 22.13 30.99
C MET A 184 -14.26 20.82 31.31
N ARG A 185 -14.91 19.66 31.13
CA ARG A 185 -14.24 18.37 31.34
C ARG A 185 -13.38 18.04 30.11
N PRO A 186 -12.14 17.56 30.32
CA PRO A 186 -11.33 17.05 29.23
C PRO A 186 -12.10 16.00 28.42
N LYS A 187 -11.95 16.05 27.10
CA LYS A 187 -12.56 15.08 26.20
C LYS A 187 -11.61 13.90 26.02
N PHE A 188 -12.18 12.71 25.91
CA PHE A 188 -11.40 11.54 25.51
C PHE A 188 -11.18 11.55 24.00
N GLU A 189 -9.94 11.72 23.57
CA GLU A 189 -9.54 11.66 22.16
C GLU A 189 -8.49 10.57 21.99
N PHE A 190 -8.84 9.46 21.34
CA PHE A 190 -7.89 8.38 21.14
C PHE A 190 -6.85 8.79 20.09
N LEU A 191 -5.58 8.95 20.48
CA LEU A 191 -4.53 9.46 19.60
C LEU A 191 -3.60 8.35 19.12
N CYS A 192 -3.20 8.40 17.85
CA CYS A 192 -2.18 7.51 17.31
C CYS A 192 -0.90 7.55 18.17
N PRO A 193 -0.34 6.40 18.59
CA PRO A 193 0.89 6.35 19.36
C PRO A 193 2.04 7.11 18.73
N LEU A 194 2.12 7.09 17.39
CA LEU A 194 3.25 7.61 16.62
C LEU A 194 3.10 9.10 16.27
N CYS A 195 2.06 9.49 15.52
CA CYS A 195 1.90 10.86 15.02
C CYS A 195 0.88 11.72 15.79
N LYS A 196 0.22 11.16 16.82
CA LYS A 196 -0.81 11.83 17.63
C LYS A 196 -2.05 12.30 16.86
N THR A 197 -2.23 11.91 15.59
CA THR A 197 -3.50 12.08 14.88
C THR A 197 -4.62 11.34 15.61
N ILE A 198 -5.80 11.95 15.69
CA ILE A 198 -6.98 11.32 16.30
C ILE A 198 -7.40 10.08 15.49
N LEU A 199 -7.54 8.96 16.19
CA LEU A 199 -8.08 7.69 15.71
C LEU A 199 -9.54 7.57 16.15
N HIS A 200 -10.44 7.08 15.30
CA HIS A 200 -11.88 7.05 15.57
C HIS A 200 -12.36 5.65 15.98
N PRO A 201 -12.69 5.41 17.27
CA PRO A 201 -12.96 4.06 17.82
C PRO A 201 -14.01 3.22 17.08
N ALA A 202 -15.00 3.84 16.42
CA ALA A 202 -16.11 3.15 15.74
C ALA A 202 -15.73 2.51 14.39
N VAL A 203 -14.52 2.73 13.89
CA VAL A 203 -14.00 2.20 12.62
C VAL A 203 -12.62 1.56 12.82
N ASP A 204 -12.00 1.78 13.98
CA ASP A 204 -10.57 1.59 14.23
C ASP A 204 -10.26 0.56 15.34
N LEU A 205 -11.27 -0.17 15.85
CA LEU A 205 -11.10 -1.20 16.87
C LEU A 205 -11.81 -2.50 16.46
N PRO A 206 -11.25 -3.70 16.77
CA PRO A 206 -11.88 -4.98 16.45
C PRO A 206 -13.31 -5.08 17.02
N GLU A 207 -14.23 -5.75 16.30
CA GLU A 207 -15.68 -5.80 16.61
C GLU A 207 -16.02 -6.27 18.04
N ASP A 208 -15.10 -6.97 18.71
CA ASP A 208 -15.19 -7.36 20.12
C ASP A 208 -15.26 -6.15 21.08
N PHE A 209 -15.06 -4.93 20.60
CA PHE A 209 -15.18 -3.70 21.39
C PHE A 209 -16.62 -3.32 21.77
N ASN A 210 -17.62 -3.76 21.00
CA ASN A 210 -19.01 -3.33 21.19
C ASN A 210 -19.86 -4.23 22.10
N SER A 211 -19.33 -5.38 22.54
CA SER A 211 -20.08 -6.35 23.36
C SER A 211 -20.18 -5.99 24.85
N PHE A 212 -19.59 -4.87 25.29
CA PHE A 212 -19.79 -4.31 26.64
C PHE A 212 -20.73 -3.10 26.69
N HIS A 213 -21.41 -2.79 25.58
CA HIS A 213 -22.49 -1.82 25.56
C HIS A 213 -23.86 -2.53 25.61
N SER A 214 -24.20 -3.06 26.77
CA SER A 214 -25.56 -3.30 27.26
C SER A 214 -25.58 -3.16 28.78
#